data_AF-A0A2D4GWI8-F1
#
_entry.id   AF-A0A2D4GWI8-F1
#
_cell.length_a   1.000
_cell.length_b   1.000
_cell.length_c   1.000
_cell.angle_alpha   90.00
_cell.angle_beta   90.00
_cell.angle_gamma   90.00
#
_symmetry.space_group_name_H-M   'P 1'
#
loop_
_entity.id
_entity.type
_entity.pdbx_description
1 polymer ?
#
loop_
_entity_poly.entity_id
_entity_poly.type
_entity_poly.pdbx_seq_one_letter_code
_entity_poly.pdbx_strand_id
1 'polypeptide(L)'
;RSSVGTFIHLTYSFTMDKMNPAHLLVLAAVCISLLGASSIAPQPLTIHQFRKMIECTNTRPWWNFADYGCYCNYGGNSTAVDQLDRCCQTHYNCYSQAKDNPACKPIWDS
;
A
#
# COMPACT_ATOMS: atom_id res chain seq x y z
N ARG A 1 -0.28 -18.76 -28.78
CA ARG A 1 -0.11 -19.93 -27.87
C ARG A 1 1.37 -20.25 -27.89
N SER A 2 2.12 -19.44 -27.14
CA SER A 2 3.41 -18.97 -27.66
C SER A 2 4.56 -19.61 -26.90
N SER A 3 5.48 -20.17 -27.67
CA SER A 3 6.70 -20.92 -27.31
C SER A 3 7.62 -20.26 -26.27
N VAL A 4 7.28 -19.06 -25.80
CA VAL A 4 7.97 -18.27 -24.77
C VAL A 4 7.89 -18.91 -23.39
N GLY A 5 6.72 -19.47 -23.01
CA GLY A 5 6.54 -20.11 -21.70
C GLY A 5 7.34 -21.40 -21.55
N THR A 6 7.43 -22.19 -22.62
CA THR A 6 8.23 -23.42 -22.66
C THR A 6 9.73 -23.11 -22.65
N PHE A 7 10.17 -22.06 -23.35
CA PHE A 7 11.58 -21.62 -23.34
C PHE A 7 12.06 -21.19 -21.95
N ILE A 8 11.28 -20.39 -21.22
CA ILE A 8 11.65 -19.93 -19.86
C ILE A 8 11.73 -21.12 -18.88
N HIS A 9 10.79 -22.05 -18.95
CA HIS A 9 10.78 -23.24 -18.09
C HIS A 9 11.95 -24.19 -18.38
N LEU A 10 12.31 -24.39 -19.66
CA LEU A 10 13.49 -25.18 -20.05
C LEU A 10 14.81 -24.50 -19.65
N THR A 11 14.93 -23.17 -19.78
CA THR A 11 16.14 -22.46 -19.31
C THR A 11 16.28 -22.51 -17.79
N TYR A 12 15.18 -22.39 -17.03
CA TYR A 12 15.18 -22.50 -15.58
C TYR A 12 15.61 -23.92 -15.13
N SER A 13 15.02 -24.96 -15.74
CA SER A 13 15.41 -26.36 -15.48
C SER A 13 16.86 -26.68 -15.88
N PHE A 14 17.37 -26.18 -17.02
CA PHE A 14 18.78 -26.37 -17.42
C PHE A 14 19.77 -25.63 -16.51
N THR A 15 19.42 -24.42 -16.03
CA THR A 15 20.27 -23.69 -15.07
C THR A 15 20.29 -24.34 -13.69
N MET A 16 19.17 -24.91 -13.23
CA MET A 16 19.11 -25.61 -11.93
C MET A 16 19.85 -26.95 -11.92
N ASP A 17 19.95 -27.65 -13.06
CA ASP A 17 20.72 -28.90 -13.20
C ASP A 17 22.25 -28.68 -13.10
N LYS A 18 22.72 -27.46 -13.41
CA LYS A 18 24.15 -27.09 -13.38
C LYS A 18 24.58 -26.37 -12.10
N MET A 19 23.64 -26.05 -11.19
CA MET A 19 23.94 -25.39 -9.92
C MET A 19 24.24 -26.43 -8.83
N ASN A 20 25.38 -26.26 -8.15
CA ASN A 20 25.73 -27.10 -7.01
C ASN A 20 24.60 -27.07 -5.97
N PRO A 21 24.14 -28.22 -5.43
CA PRO A 21 23.12 -28.26 -4.38
C PRO A 21 23.45 -27.34 -3.19
N ALA A 22 24.74 -27.14 -2.89
CA ALA A 22 25.17 -26.17 -1.86
C ALA A 22 24.79 -24.72 -2.21
N HIS A 23 24.87 -24.31 -3.49
CA HIS A 23 24.45 -22.98 -3.93
C HIS A 23 22.93 -22.78 -3.81
N LEU A 24 22.14 -23.83 -4.07
CA LEU A 24 20.70 -23.78 -3.92
C LEU A 24 20.30 -23.60 -2.45
N LEU A 25 20.99 -24.30 -1.54
CA LEU A 25 20.81 -24.16 -0.10
C LEU A 25 21.19 -22.76 0.39
N VAL A 26 22.27 -22.17 -0.13
CA VAL A 26 22.68 -20.81 0.20
C VAL A 26 21.64 -19.79 -0.28
N LEU A 27 21.14 -19.92 -1.52
CA LEU A 27 20.09 -19.05 -2.04
C LEU A 27 18.80 -19.16 -1.23
N ALA A 28 18.39 -20.38 -0.87
CA ALA A 28 17.21 -20.61 -0.04
C ALA A 28 17.38 -19.96 1.35
N ALA A 29 18.54 -20.14 1.98
CA ALA A 29 18.84 -19.53 3.29
C ALA A 29 18.80 -18.00 3.23
N VAL A 30 19.42 -17.39 2.21
CA VAL A 30 19.41 -15.94 1.99
C VAL A 30 17.97 -15.42 1.82
N CYS A 31 17.15 -16.08 1.00
CA CYS A 31 15.75 -15.73 0.81
C CYS A 31 14.94 -15.81 2.12
N ILE A 32 15.14 -16.86 2.92
CA ILE A 32 14.46 -17.02 4.21
C ILE A 32 14.86 -15.91 5.19
N SER A 33 16.15 -15.56 5.25
CA SER A 33 16.63 -14.45 6.10
C SER A 33 16.07 -13.10 5.66
N LEU A 34 15.97 -12.84 4.36
CA LEU A 34 15.40 -11.61 3.81
C LEU A 34 13.90 -11.49 4.08
N LEU A 35 13.15 -12.59 3.96
CA LEU A 35 11.72 -12.62 4.28
C LEU A 35 11.47 -12.31 5.76
N GLY A 36 12.29 -12.86 6.66
CA GLY A 36 12.21 -12.57 8.11
C GLY A 36 12.53 -11.13 8.49
N ALA A 37 13.27 -10.40 7.66
CA ALA A 37 13.64 -9.00 7.88
C ALA A 37 12.61 -7.99 7.32
N SER A 38 11.60 -8.44 6.59
CA SER A 38 10.61 -7.57 5.95
C SER A 38 9.46 -7.16 6.88
N SER A 39 9.77 -6.61 8.05
CA SER A 39 8.78 -5.86 8.83
C SER A 39 8.69 -4.43 8.26
N ILE A 40 7.71 -4.20 7.39
CA ILE A 40 7.36 -2.83 7.00
C ILE A 40 6.71 -2.19 8.21
N ALA A 41 7.46 -1.32 8.91
CA ALA A 41 6.88 -0.50 9.97
C ALA A 41 5.67 0.26 9.39
N PRO A 42 4.52 0.29 10.08
CA PRO A 42 3.39 1.10 9.65
C PRO A 42 3.87 2.53 9.43
N GLN A 43 3.72 3.03 8.20
CA GLN A 43 4.06 4.42 7.93
C GLN A 43 3.11 5.31 8.71
N PRO A 44 3.60 6.44 9.28
CA PRO A 44 2.76 7.31 10.08
C PRO A 44 1.63 7.88 9.24
N LEU A 45 0.40 7.69 9.72
CA LEU A 45 -0.85 8.21 9.15
C LEU A 45 -0.95 9.72 9.42
N THR A 46 -0.11 10.51 8.74
CA THR A 46 -0.09 11.97 8.87
C THR A 46 -0.92 12.62 7.77
N ILE A 47 -1.53 13.75 8.10
CA ILE A 47 -2.27 14.56 7.13
C ILE A 47 -1.34 15.09 6.01
N HIS A 48 -0.06 15.35 6.33
CA HIS A 48 0.92 15.82 5.35
C HIS A 48 1.26 14.74 4.30
N GLN A 49 1.40 13.48 4.70
CA GLN A 49 1.63 12.38 3.75
C GLN A 49 0.40 12.17 2.86
N PHE A 50 -0.81 12.24 3.43
CA PHE A 50 -2.03 12.16 2.65
C PHE A 50 -2.15 13.29 1.62
N ARG A 51 -1.83 14.52 2.02
CA ARG A 51 -1.73 15.69 1.13
C ARG A 51 -0.78 15.42 -0.05
N LYS A 52 0.40 14.84 0.22
CA LYS A 52 1.37 14.49 -0.82
C LYS A 52 0.86 13.39 -1.76
N MET A 53 0.10 12.42 -1.26
CA MET A 53 -0.52 11.42 -2.12
C MET A 53 -1.58 12.02 -3.05
N ILE A 54 -2.38 12.98 -2.57
CA ILE A 54 -3.34 13.69 -3.43
C ILE A 54 -2.60 14.47 -4.52
N GLU A 55 -1.57 15.23 -4.15
CA GLU A 55 -0.74 16.00 -5.10
C GLU A 55 -0.02 15.10 -6.12
N CYS A 56 0.32 13.85 -5.75
CA CYS A 56 1.00 12.89 -6.63
C CYS A 56 0.05 12.25 -7.64
N THR A 57 -1.20 12.00 -7.23
CA THR A 57 -2.16 11.20 -8.03
C THR A 57 -3.23 12.04 -8.71
N ASN A 58 -3.32 13.34 -8.40
CA ASN A 58 -4.35 14.23 -8.92
C ASN A 58 -3.74 15.53 -9.45
N THR A 59 -4.37 16.09 -10.48
CA THR A 59 -4.04 17.43 -11.00
C THR A 59 -4.69 18.54 -10.18
N ARG A 60 -5.72 18.21 -9.39
CA ARG A 60 -6.38 19.15 -8.49
C ARG A 60 -5.57 19.29 -7.20
N PRO A 61 -5.44 20.52 -6.68
CA PRO A 61 -4.76 20.73 -5.42
C PRO A 61 -5.53 20.12 -4.25
N TRP A 62 -4.81 19.74 -3.19
CA TRP A 62 -5.37 19.03 -2.04
C TRP A 62 -6.49 19.80 -1.33
N TRP A 63 -6.44 21.14 -1.29
CA TRP A 63 -7.46 21.95 -0.61
C TRP A 63 -8.83 21.89 -1.29
N ASN A 64 -8.92 21.50 -2.57
CA ASN A 64 -10.20 21.27 -3.24
C ASN A 64 -10.98 20.08 -2.63
N PHE A 65 -10.30 19.24 -1.85
CA PHE A 65 -10.88 18.10 -1.16
C PHE A 65 -11.09 18.37 0.34
N ALA A 66 -10.42 19.37 0.92
CA ALA A 66 -10.40 19.58 2.38
C ALA A 66 -11.77 19.97 2.97
N ASP A 67 -12.64 20.61 2.19
CA ASP A 67 -13.97 21.08 2.60
C ASP A 67 -15.07 20.67 1.59
N TYR A 68 -14.86 19.54 0.91
CA TYR A 68 -15.84 19.05 -0.06
C TYR A 68 -16.88 18.13 0.58
N GLY A 69 -18.15 18.33 0.21
CA GLY A 69 -19.23 17.42 0.56
C GLY A 69 -19.44 17.28 2.07
N CYS A 70 -19.90 16.10 2.49
CA CYS A 70 -20.23 15.78 3.87
C CYS A 70 -19.09 15.08 4.63
N TYR A 71 -18.19 14.40 3.92
CA TYR A 71 -17.20 13.49 4.50
C TYR A 71 -15.73 13.89 4.27
N CYS A 72 -15.40 14.76 3.31
CA CYS A 72 -13.99 15.06 3.03
C CYS A 72 -13.32 16.00 4.05
N ASN A 73 -14.10 16.63 4.93
CA ASN A 73 -13.61 17.37 6.10
C ASN A 73 -13.74 16.51 7.38
N TYR A 74 -14.72 16.86 8.22
CA TYR A 74 -15.03 16.21 9.48
C TYR A 74 -16.33 15.42 9.29
N GLY A 75 -16.21 14.11 9.05
CA GLY A 75 -17.36 13.26 8.77
C GLY A 75 -18.46 13.41 9.83
N GLY A 76 -19.59 13.96 9.41
CA GLY A 76 -20.83 14.07 10.19
C GLY A 76 -21.91 13.19 9.57
N ASN A 77 -22.77 12.63 10.42
CA ASN A 77 -23.80 11.58 10.26
C ASN A 77 -24.81 11.71 9.07
N SER A 78 -24.34 12.05 7.89
CA SER A 78 -25.12 12.49 6.72
C SER A 78 -24.80 11.64 5.50
N THR A 79 -25.65 11.71 4.47
CA THR A 79 -25.46 10.92 3.25
C THR A 79 -24.42 11.57 2.34
N ALA A 80 -23.51 10.76 1.78
CA ALA A 80 -22.54 11.23 0.81
C ALA A 80 -23.23 11.85 -0.41
N VAL A 81 -22.84 13.07 -0.79
CA VAL A 81 -23.54 13.85 -1.83
C VAL A 81 -23.26 13.35 -3.25
N ASP A 82 -22.10 12.72 -3.46
CA ASP A 82 -21.71 12.16 -4.75
C ASP A 82 -20.65 11.04 -4.61
N GLN A 83 -20.01 10.66 -5.73
CA GLN A 83 -18.98 9.63 -5.75
C GLN A 83 -17.69 10.05 -5.06
N LEU A 84 -17.30 11.33 -5.15
CA LEU A 84 -16.10 11.83 -4.49
C LEU A 84 -16.29 11.79 -2.97
N ASP A 85 -17.43 12.27 -2.49
CA ASP A 85 -17.78 12.27 -1.08
C ASP A 85 -17.92 10.84 -0.52
N ARG A 86 -18.31 9.87 -1.36
CA ARG A 86 -18.29 8.44 -0.99
C ARG A 86 -16.88 7.89 -0.80
N CYS A 87 -15.90 8.33 -1.59
CA CYS A 87 -14.50 8.00 -1.35
C CYS A 87 -14.03 8.58 0.00
N CYS A 88 -14.43 9.81 0.31
CA CYS A 88 -14.13 10.43 1.60
C CYS A 88 -14.81 9.70 2.77
N GLN A 89 -16.04 9.22 2.61
CA GLN A 89 -16.71 8.37 3.59
C GLN A 89 -15.93 7.07 3.85
N THR A 90 -15.46 6.40 2.79
CA THR A 90 -14.59 5.22 2.93
C THR A 90 -13.29 5.55 3.66
N HIS A 91 -12.66 6.68 3.32
CA HIS A 91 -11.43 7.15 3.96
C HIS A 91 -11.64 7.45 5.47
N TYR A 92 -12.74 8.13 5.81
CA TYR A 92 -13.13 8.41 7.20
C TYR A 92 -13.31 7.12 8.01
N ASN A 93 -14.03 6.13 7.46
CA ASN A 93 -14.24 4.83 8.11
C ASN A 93 -12.93 4.06 8.30
N CYS A 94 -12.00 4.17 7.35
CA CYS A 94 -10.67 3.55 7.46
C CYS A 94 -9.86 4.19 8.60
N TYR A 95 -9.85 5.53 8.69
CA TYR A 95 -9.22 6.24 9.81
C TYR A 95 -9.87 5.92 11.16
N SER A 96 -11.20 5.79 11.21
CA SER A 96 -11.91 5.42 12.43
C SER A 96 -11.46 4.05 12.95
N GLN A 97 -11.35 3.05 12.07
CA GLN A 97 -10.84 1.71 12.43
C GLN A 97 -9.36 1.74 12.80
N ALA A 98 -8.56 2.56 12.13
CA ALA A 98 -7.13 2.69 12.43
C ALA A 98 -6.88 3.25 13.84
N LYS A 99 -7.75 4.14 14.34
CA LYS A 99 -7.66 4.68 15.71
C LYS A 99 -7.78 3.60 16.80
N ASP A 100 -8.46 2.49 16.51
CA ASP A 100 -8.63 1.38 17.45
C ASP A 100 -7.35 0.52 17.54
N ASN A 101 -6.41 0.68 16.61
CA ASN A 101 -5.13 -0.03 16.63
C ASN A 101 -4.08 0.80 17.41
N PRO A 102 -3.55 0.32 18.55
CA PRO A 102 -2.57 1.05 19.36
C PRO A 102 -1.24 1.32 18.64
N ALA A 103 -0.91 0.54 17.59
CA ALA A 103 0.25 0.79 16.73
C ALA A 103 0.00 1.89 15.67
N CYS A 104 -1.26 2.26 15.43
CA CYS A 104 -1.67 3.28 14.47
C CYS A 104 -2.20 4.50 15.22
N LYS A 105 -1.32 5.46 15.51
CA LYS A 105 -1.73 6.76 16.05
C LYS A 105 -1.75 7.78 14.92
N PRO A 106 -2.93 8.18 14.41
CA PRO A 106 -3.01 9.24 13.43
C PRO A 106 -2.50 10.53 14.08
N ILE A 107 -1.52 11.17 13.44
CA ILE A 107 -0.96 12.42 13.94
C ILE A 107 -1.60 13.55 13.15
N TRP A 108 -2.38 14.38 13.84
CA TRP A 108 -2.88 15.64 13.33
C TRP A 108 -1.75 16.67 13.46
N ASP A 109 -0.74 16.56 12.62
CA ASP A 109 0.35 17.55 12.60
C ASP A 109 -0.25 18.92 12.22
N SER A 110 0.00 19.91 13.09
CA SER A 110 -0.40 21.32 12.92
C SER A 110 0.56 22.05 12.01
#